data_AF-A0A428WMW8-F1
#
_entry.id   AF-A0A428WMW8-F1
#
_cell.length_a   1.000
_cell.length_b   1.000
_cell.length_c   1.000
_cell.angle_alpha   90.00
_cell.angle_beta   90.00
_cell.angle_gamma   90.00
#
_symmetry.space_group_name_H-M   'P 1'
#
loop_
_entity.id
_entity.type
_entity.pdbx_description
1 polymer ?
#
loop_
_entity_poly.entity_id
_entity_poly.type
_entity_poly.pdbx_seq_one_letter_code
_entity_poly.pdbx_strand_id
1 'polypeptide(L)'
;MRVGELVAQFWRHRNRPTAVVKADTVLRFIHFDSHAAAVQIYEHNFKTRKSVVDDPRARHVQRNWTTLDANFVTKHGTLDPAHDPKSFVEWQPIADTKAAGSDHAVSIVNVYHSVRKAPRGSVLELSVFSHAFVDGPVLFNTPAGAGTRRDPDDTDGRAAIDFQPDMGEDGAANAAALDEFKNGFAASGSFRIWGCNIQDIVLTIPDTGGTLKQRCLIMSTVRQVVEEAFTRQLRKGGTIAKLLRDTKKPPPGNTNIPIDMANQISLERSLQSDPHAGHGFTHFPPPRLFEIRYDEDFPNHAYHPFFRGERDAKGNFSGVITRSLSEIVQFVAKETLPTYFFAAAQALKTVTVVGGAPGTSADIDSTGQQFIGPARLYEAKFFGKFFGASINDPDAAVQRHYAFLDNQGNAVKTILDRAANGLP
;
A
#
# COMPACT_ATOMS: atom_id res chain seq x y z
N MET A 1 12.06 -5.31 -8.82
CA MET A 1 12.32 -3.85 -8.85
C MET A 1 11.91 -3.27 -10.21
N ARG A 2 11.40 -2.04 -10.26
CA ARG A 2 10.86 -1.39 -11.48
C ARG A 2 11.88 -0.60 -12.32
N VAL A 3 13.17 -0.71 -12.03
CA VAL A 3 14.23 0.11 -12.65
C VAL A 3 14.15 0.13 -14.19
N GLY A 4 14.09 -1.05 -14.83
CA GLY A 4 14.04 -1.12 -16.29
C GLY A 4 12.80 -0.47 -16.90
N GLU A 5 11.65 -0.61 -16.24
CA GLU A 5 10.40 0.02 -16.66
C GLU A 5 10.47 1.54 -16.54
N LEU A 6 10.97 2.04 -15.42
CA LEU A 6 11.13 3.47 -15.17
C LEU A 6 12.13 4.09 -16.17
N VAL A 7 13.28 3.43 -16.41
CA VAL A 7 14.23 3.87 -17.44
C VAL A 7 13.57 3.95 -18.82
N ALA A 8 12.81 2.92 -19.21
CA ALA A 8 12.11 2.92 -20.49
C ALA A 8 11.03 4.01 -20.57
N GLN A 9 10.27 4.23 -19.48
CA GLN A 9 9.25 5.27 -19.37
C GLN A 9 9.89 6.66 -19.50
N PHE A 10 10.91 6.97 -18.70
CA PHE A 10 11.58 8.27 -18.75
C PHE A 10 12.23 8.53 -20.10
N TRP A 11 12.84 7.50 -20.71
CA TRP A 11 13.36 7.63 -22.07
C TRP A 11 12.25 7.99 -23.06
N ARG A 12 11.10 7.29 -23.06
CA ARG A 12 9.96 7.63 -23.93
C ARG A 12 9.50 9.07 -23.73
N HIS A 13 9.53 9.56 -22.50
CA HIS A 13 8.98 10.86 -22.14
C HIS A 13 9.96 12.02 -22.29
N ARG A 14 11.26 11.77 -22.45
CA ARG A 14 12.32 12.80 -22.41
C ARG A 14 12.13 14.02 -23.32
N ASN A 15 11.41 13.85 -24.43
CA ASN A 15 11.15 14.91 -25.41
C ASN A 15 9.86 15.71 -25.11
N ARG A 16 9.07 15.31 -24.10
CA ARG A 16 7.88 16.06 -23.68
C ARG A 16 8.33 17.39 -23.06
N PRO A 17 7.61 18.51 -23.29
CA PRO A 17 7.92 19.79 -22.65
C PRO A 17 7.98 19.68 -21.12
N THR A 18 7.12 18.84 -20.54
CA THR A 18 6.99 18.59 -19.11
C THR A 18 7.93 17.52 -18.55
N ALA A 19 8.83 16.95 -19.37
CA ALA A 19 9.69 15.87 -18.93
C ALA A 19 10.70 16.36 -17.87
N VAL A 20 10.69 15.74 -16.69
CA VAL A 20 11.67 16.01 -15.62
C VAL A 20 13.03 15.40 -15.95
N VAL A 21 13.04 14.27 -16.65
CA VAL A 21 14.26 13.58 -17.12
C VAL A 21 14.51 13.94 -18.58
N LYS A 22 15.70 14.45 -18.89
CA LYS A 22 16.14 14.83 -20.25
C LYS A 22 17.17 13.82 -20.79
N ALA A 23 17.58 14.01 -22.04
CA ALA A 23 18.49 13.10 -22.75
C ALA A 23 19.91 13.07 -22.19
N ASP A 24 20.31 14.04 -21.38
CA ASP A 24 21.61 14.17 -20.73
C ASP A 24 21.56 13.94 -19.21
N THR A 25 20.40 13.58 -18.67
CA THR A 25 20.21 13.35 -17.24
C THR A 25 20.84 12.03 -16.80
N VAL A 26 21.42 12.03 -15.59
CA VAL A 26 21.77 10.81 -14.86
C VAL A 26 20.67 10.53 -13.85
N LEU A 27 19.96 9.42 -14.03
CA LEU A 27 18.95 8.94 -13.10
C LEU A 27 19.60 8.02 -12.06
N ARG A 28 19.27 8.23 -10.79
CA ARG A 28 19.78 7.42 -9.67
C ARG A 28 18.64 6.65 -9.04
N PHE A 29 18.85 5.35 -8.87
CA PHE A 29 17.95 4.47 -8.16
C PHE A 29 18.65 4.08 -6.86
N ILE A 30 17.95 4.27 -5.74
CA ILE A 30 18.44 3.92 -4.41
C ILE A 30 17.56 2.77 -3.92
N HIS A 31 18.19 1.67 -3.51
CA HIS A 31 17.51 0.47 -3.05
C HIS A 31 17.93 0.18 -1.62
N PHE A 32 16.96 0.23 -0.72
CA PHE A 32 17.09 -0.17 0.67
C PHE A 32 16.74 -1.65 0.76
N ASP A 33 17.76 -2.50 0.81
CA ASP A 33 17.61 -3.95 0.89
C ASP A 33 17.56 -4.38 2.36
N SER A 34 16.35 -4.52 2.90
CA SER A 34 16.13 -4.90 4.30
C SER A 34 16.66 -6.30 4.62
N HIS A 35 16.61 -7.23 3.66
CA HIS A 35 17.12 -8.59 3.86
C HIS A 35 18.65 -8.65 3.85
N ALA A 36 19.30 -7.88 2.99
CA ALA A 36 20.76 -7.83 2.92
C ALA A 36 21.38 -6.80 3.88
N ALA A 37 20.55 -6.06 4.62
CA ALA A 37 20.97 -4.96 5.48
C ALA A 37 21.87 -3.95 4.74
N ALA A 38 21.48 -3.56 3.52
CA ALA A 38 22.34 -2.78 2.64
C ALA A 38 21.59 -1.66 1.92
N VAL A 39 22.29 -0.54 1.70
CA VAL A 39 21.86 0.47 0.75
C VAL A 39 22.65 0.31 -0.53
N GLN A 40 21.93 0.18 -1.63
CA GLN A 40 22.49 -0.02 -2.95
C GLN A 40 22.10 1.15 -3.85
N ILE A 41 22.97 1.49 -4.80
CA ILE A 41 22.71 2.50 -5.82
C ILE A 41 22.99 1.98 -7.23
N TYR A 42 22.10 2.35 -8.16
CA TYR A 42 22.29 2.18 -9.59
C TYR A 42 22.17 3.54 -10.30
N GLU A 43 23.15 3.86 -11.14
CA GLU A 43 23.17 5.08 -11.95
C GLU A 43 22.90 4.76 -13.42
N HIS A 44 21.93 5.45 -14.02
CA HIS A 44 21.59 5.36 -15.43
C HIS A 44 21.82 6.69 -16.13
N ASN A 45 22.84 6.75 -16.99
CA ASN A 45 23.18 7.95 -17.75
C ASN A 45 22.53 7.95 -19.13
N PHE A 46 21.54 8.81 -19.34
CA PHE A 46 20.80 8.88 -20.60
C PHE A 46 21.62 9.39 -21.80
N LYS A 47 22.75 10.06 -21.54
CA LYS A 47 23.68 10.54 -22.58
C LYS A 47 24.40 9.37 -23.25
N THR A 48 24.78 8.37 -22.47
CA THR A 48 25.57 7.21 -22.94
C THR A 48 24.74 5.96 -23.12
N ARG A 49 23.56 5.89 -22.48
CA ARG A 49 22.63 4.75 -22.53
C ARG A 49 21.23 5.25 -22.85
N LYS A 50 20.51 4.56 -23.74
CA LYS A 50 19.16 4.98 -24.17
C LYS A 50 18.08 4.48 -23.20
N SER A 51 17.17 3.62 -23.67
CA SER A 51 16.10 3.02 -22.87
C SER A 51 16.45 1.65 -22.29
N VAL A 52 17.68 1.18 -22.50
CA VAL A 52 18.07 -0.19 -22.18
C VAL A 52 18.96 -0.15 -20.95
N VAL A 53 18.54 -0.83 -19.89
CA VAL A 53 19.44 -1.23 -18.81
C VAL A 53 20.33 -2.33 -19.39
N ASP A 54 21.65 -2.23 -19.21
CA ASP A 54 22.67 -3.08 -19.87
C ASP A 54 22.42 -4.60 -19.77
N ASP A 55 21.55 -5.06 -18.87
CA ASP A 55 21.09 -6.44 -18.81
C ASP A 55 19.57 -6.55 -19.13
N PRO A 56 19.17 -7.03 -20.32
CA PRO A 56 17.76 -7.32 -20.63
C PRO A 56 17.18 -8.49 -19.81
N ARG A 57 18.01 -9.22 -19.05
CA ARG A 57 17.65 -10.22 -18.03
C ARG A 57 17.92 -9.70 -16.60
N ALA A 58 17.81 -8.39 -16.35
CA ALA A 58 17.85 -7.76 -15.02
C ALA A 58 16.82 -8.28 -13.98
N ARG A 59 16.32 -9.52 -14.10
CA ARG A 59 15.85 -10.36 -12.99
C ARG A 59 16.88 -10.45 -11.86
N HIS A 60 18.18 -10.33 -12.16
CA HIS A 60 19.25 -10.20 -11.15
C HIS A 60 19.77 -8.77 -11.07
N VAL A 61 18.89 -7.86 -10.64
CA VAL A 61 19.20 -6.42 -10.53
C VAL A 61 20.53 -6.20 -9.81
N GLN A 62 20.81 -6.99 -8.76
CA GLN A 62 22.00 -6.95 -7.88
C GLN A 62 23.37 -6.84 -8.59
N ARG A 63 23.52 -7.32 -9.83
CA ARG A 63 24.81 -7.25 -10.55
C ARG A 63 25.18 -5.84 -11.05
N ASN A 64 24.20 -4.96 -11.16
CA ASN A 64 24.40 -3.58 -11.65
C ASN A 64 24.43 -2.54 -10.53
N TRP A 65 24.13 -2.95 -9.29
CA TRP A 65 24.16 -2.03 -8.15
C TRP A 65 25.53 -2.03 -7.51
N THR A 66 25.91 -0.87 -7.00
CA THR A 66 27.04 -0.72 -6.09
C THR A 66 26.49 -0.42 -4.71
N THR A 67 27.19 -0.86 -3.66
CA THR A 67 26.90 -0.40 -2.30
C THR A 67 27.04 1.12 -2.24
N LEU A 68 26.07 1.79 -1.62
CA LEU A 68 26.18 3.19 -1.25
C LEU A 68 26.80 3.27 0.15
N ASP A 69 28.08 3.60 0.21
CA ASP A 69 28.85 3.74 1.45
C ASP A 69 29.84 4.91 1.35
N ALA A 70 30.74 5.07 2.33
CA ALA A 70 31.79 6.09 2.32
C ALA A 70 32.64 6.09 1.04
N ASN A 71 32.88 4.90 0.47
CA ASN A 71 33.73 4.67 -0.69
C ASN A 71 32.98 4.79 -2.02
N PHE A 72 31.66 5.02 -1.99
CA PHE A 72 30.91 5.23 -3.21
C PHE A 72 31.43 6.46 -3.96
N VAL A 73 31.79 6.24 -5.22
CA VAL A 73 32.19 7.26 -6.20
C VAL A 73 31.34 7.05 -7.44
N THR A 74 30.63 8.10 -7.85
CA THR A 74 29.82 8.06 -9.07
C THR A 74 30.70 7.85 -10.31
N LYS A 75 30.14 7.17 -11.31
CA LYS A 75 30.81 6.96 -12.61
C LYS A 75 30.63 8.14 -13.57
N HIS A 76 29.97 9.21 -13.14
CA HIS A 76 29.47 10.27 -14.02
C HIS A 76 30.02 11.67 -13.69
N GLY A 77 31.22 11.73 -13.12
CA GLY A 77 31.95 12.96 -12.79
C GLY A 77 31.73 13.40 -11.33
N THR A 78 32.32 14.51 -10.92
CA THR A 78 32.16 15.01 -9.54
C THR A 78 30.73 15.49 -9.31
N LEU A 79 30.09 15.02 -8.24
CA LEU A 79 28.78 15.53 -7.82
C LEU A 79 28.95 16.77 -6.97
N ASP A 80 28.04 17.72 -7.17
CA ASP A 80 27.75 18.73 -6.16
C ASP A 80 27.38 18.01 -4.84
N PRO A 81 28.00 18.37 -3.69
CA PRO A 81 27.67 17.77 -2.40
C PRO A 81 26.17 17.73 -2.07
N ALA A 82 25.39 18.72 -2.52
CA ALA A 82 23.94 18.72 -2.31
C ALA A 82 23.22 17.60 -3.08
N HIS A 83 23.81 17.12 -4.18
CA HIS A 83 23.25 16.08 -5.05
C HIS A 83 23.96 14.72 -4.92
N ASP A 84 24.98 14.63 -4.05
CA ASP A 84 25.64 13.37 -3.72
C ASP A 84 24.72 12.54 -2.80
N PRO A 85 24.28 11.33 -3.20
CA PRO A 85 23.45 10.47 -2.35
C PRO A 85 24.03 10.22 -0.96
N LYS A 86 25.35 10.29 -0.78
CA LYS A 86 25.97 10.13 0.54
C LYS A 86 25.60 11.24 1.53
N SER A 87 25.16 12.40 1.06
CA SER A 87 24.81 13.54 1.93
C SER A 87 23.38 13.50 2.46
N PHE A 88 22.49 12.76 1.78
CA PHE A 88 21.08 12.69 2.15
C PHE A 88 20.56 11.29 2.45
N VAL A 89 21.27 10.23 2.04
CA VAL A 89 20.90 8.84 2.37
C VAL A 89 21.58 8.40 3.66
N GLU A 90 20.82 7.84 4.58
CA GLU A 90 21.33 7.35 5.87
C GLU A 90 21.94 5.94 5.76
N TRP A 91 23.02 5.81 4.98
CA TRP A 91 23.68 4.52 4.78
C TRP A 91 24.56 4.09 5.95
N GLN A 92 25.13 5.03 6.72
CA GLN A 92 26.06 4.71 7.82
C GLN A 92 25.36 3.99 8.98
N PRO A 93 24.19 4.46 9.49
CA PRO A 93 23.46 3.72 10.53
C PRO A 93 23.12 2.29 10.11
N ILE A 94 22.73 2.08 8.85
CA ILE A 94 22.44 0.75 8.30
C ILE A 94 23.70 -0.13 8.30
N ALA A 95 24.84 0.43 7.89
CA ALA A 95 26.11 -0.30 7.90
C ALA A 95 26.57 -0.66 9.33
N ASP A 96 26.39 0.25 10.29
CA ASP A 96 26.73 0.03 11.70
C ASP A 96 25.85 -1.05 12.32
N THR A 97 24.53 -0.98 12.11
CA THR A 97 23.57 -1.98 12.61
C THR A 97 23.84 -3.36 12.01
N LYS A 98 24.24 -3.43 10.73
CA LYS A 98 24.70 -4.67 10.12
C LYS A 98 25.99 -5.20 10.75
N ALA A 99 26.97 -4.33 10.99
CA ALA A 99 28.23 -4.72 11.62
C ALA A 99 28.03 -5.24 13.06
N ALA A 100 26.98 -4.77 13.74
CA ALA A 100 26.54 -5.28 15.03
C ALA A 100 25.79 -6.63 14.97
N GLY A 101 25.56 -7.19 13.77
CA GLY A 101 24.91 -8.49 13.58
C GLY A 101 23.38 -8.46 13.65
N SER A 102 22.76 -7.28 13.46
CA SER A 102 21.30 -7.17 13.38
C SER A 102 20.81 -7.43 11.96
N ASP A 103 19.83 -8.32 11.83
CA ASP A 103 19.15 -8.64 10.58
C ASP A 103 18.11 -7.57 10.19
N HIS A 104 17.95 -6.48 10.96
CA HIS A 104 16.91 -5.43 10.77
C HIS A 104 17.53 -4.06 10.56
N ALA A 105 18.65 -3.99 9.86
CA ALA A 105 19.42 -2.75 9.76
C ALA A 105 18.74 -1.62 8.97
N VAL A 106 17.76 -1.95 8.11
CA VAL A 106 17.04 -0.95 7.31
C VAL A 106 15.71 -0.64 7.98
N SER A 107 15.56 0.59 8.47
CA SER A 107 14.31 1.09 9.02
C SER A 107 13.50 1.86 7.99
N ILE A 108 12.19 1.97 8.20
CA ILE A 108 11.32 2.82 7.37
C ILE A 108 11.68 4.30 7.55
N VAL A 109 12.19 4.66 8.73
CA VAL A 109 12.67 5.99 9.07
C VAL A 109 13.84 6.39 8.17
N ASN A 110 14.82 5.49 7.92
CA ASN A 110 15.92 5.79 7.00
C ASN A 110 15.44 6.11 5.59
N VAL A 111 14.38 5.44 5.12
CA VAL A 111 13.77 5.69 3.82
C VAL A 111 13.12 7.09 3.79
N TYR A 112 12.36 7.45 4.81
CA TYR A 112 11.72 8.78 4.88
C TYR A 112 12.74 9.90 5.02
N HIS A 113 13.75 9.74 5.88
CA HIS A 113 14.85 10.69 6.01
C HIS A 113 15.56 10.93 4.68
N SER A 114 15.77 9.86 3.90
CA SER A 114 16.41 9.97 2.58
C SER A 114 15.58 10.81 1.61
N VAL A 115 14.25 10.75 1.69
CA VAL A 115 13.36 11.62 0.89
C VAL A 115 13.35 13.05 1.43
N ARG A 116 13.27 13.24 2.74
CA ARG A 116 13.27 14.56 3.40
C ARG A 116 14.54 15.35 3.11
N LYS A 117 15.69 14.68 3.15
CA LYS A 117 17.03 15.27 2.97
C LYS A 117 17.44 15.40 1.51
N ALA A 118 16.79 14.69 0.59
CA ALA A 118 17.08 14.80 -0.84
C ALA A 118 16.84 16.24 -1.35
N PRO A 119 17.53 16.67 -2.43
CA PRO A 119 17.24 17.95 -3.05
C PRO A 119 15.74 18.12 -3.34
N ARG A 120 15.20 19.28 -2.99
CA ARG A 120 13.79 19.60 -3.17
C ARG A 120 13.35 19.30 -4.61
N GLY A 121 12.29 18.52 -4.77
CA GLY A 121 11.74 18.19 -6.08
C GLY A 121 12.52 17.15 -6.89
N SER A 122 13.51 16.46 -6.30
CA SER A 122 14.34 15.49 -7.01
C SER A 122 13.82 14.05 -6.97
N VAL A 123 12.96 13.71 -6.01
CA VAL A 123 12.42 12.35 -5.87
C VAL A 123 11.30 12.13 -6.88
N LEU A 124 11.58 11.30 -7.90
CA LEU A 124 10.61 10.99 -8.97
C LEU A 124 9.65 9.85 -8.57
N GLU A 125 10.14 8.85 -7.84
CA GLU A 125 9.32 7.76 -7.33
C GLU A 125 9.91 7.27 -5.99
N LEU A 126 9.07 7.17 -4.97
CA LEU A 126 9.31 6.29 -3.82
C LEU A 126 8.48 5.03 -4.03
N SER A 127 9.10 3.86 -3.84
CA SER A 127 8.44 2.58 -4.06
C SER A 127 8.82 1.63 -2.92
N VAL A 128 7.85 1.29 -2.07
CA VAL A 128 8.05 0.35 -0.96
C VAL A 128 7.40 -0.97 -1.31
N PHE A 129 8.18 -2.05 -1.37
CA PHE A 129 7.66 -3.42 -1.50
C PHE A 129 7.83 -4.20 -0.22
N SER A 130 6.71 -4.69 0.28
CA SER A 130 6.64 -5.34 1.57
C SER A 130 5.36 -6.18 1.68
N HIS A 131 5.27 -7.05 2.69
CA HIS A 131 3.96 -7.42 3.23
C HIS A 131 3.29 -6.15 3.79
N ALA A 132 2.59 -5.44 2.92
CA ALA A 132 1.77 -4.34 3.38
C ALA A 132 0.56 -4.88 4.15
N PHE A 133 0.19 -4.14 5.17
CA PHE A 133 -1.04 -4.27 5.91
C PHE A 133 -1.90 -3.05 5.63
N VAL A 134 -3.14 -3.08 6.12
CA VAL A 134 -4.02 -1.90 6.15
C VAL A 134 -3.28 -0.69 6.73
N ASP A 135 -2.51 -0.89 7.80
CA ASP A 135 -1.77 0.17 8.50
C ASP A 135 -0.50 0.63 7.79
N GLY A 136 0.08 -0.16 6.89
CA GLY A 136 1.28 0.22 6.14
C GLY A 136 2.22 -0.94 5.79
N PRO A 137 3.32 -0.63 5.07
CA PRO A 137 4.34 -1.61 4.70
C PRO A 137 5.17 -2.07 5.91
N VAL A 138 5.34 -3.38 6.08
CA VAL A 138 6.25 -4.02 7.06
C VAL A 138 7.54 -4.45 6.37
N LEU A 139 8.65 -3.73 6.56
CA LEU A 139 9.95 -4.08 5.96
C LEU A 139 10.57 -5.30 6.63
N PHE A 140 10.39 -5.38 7.96
CA PHE A 140 10.69 -6.51 8.81
C PHE A 140 9.65 -6.50 9.93
N ASN A 141 9.15 -7.65 10.41
CA ASN A 141 8.14 -7.65 11.47
C ASN A 141 8.71 -7.06 12.76
N THR A 142 8.26 -5.87 13.17
CA THR A 142 8.55 -5.38 14.53
C THR A 142 7.74 -6.15 15.58
N PRO A 143 8.24 -6.28 16.83
CA PRO A 143 7.45 -6.81 17.93
C PRO A 143 6.13 -6.02 18.10
N ALA A 144 5.07 -6.72 18.53
CA ALA A 144 3.80 -6.08 18.82
C ALA A 144 3.97 -5.02 19.93
N GLY A 145 3.47 -3.80 19.68
CA GLY A 145 3.46 -2.72 20.69
C GLY A 145 4.36 -1.54 20.42
N ALA A 146 4.90 -1.39 19.21
CA ALA A 146 5.58 -0.17 18.82
C ALA A 146 4.69 1.05 19.07
N GLY A 147 5.22 2.02 19.81
CA GLY A 147 4.46 3.15 20.33
C GLY A 147 3.93 4.09 19.25
N THR A 148 3.35 5.21 19.69
CA THR A 148 2.89 6.29 18.81
C THR A 148 4.04 7.12 18.23
N ARG A 149 5.28 6.81 18.61
CA ARG A 149 6.50 7.51 18.21
C ARG A 149 7.42 6.57 17.46
N ARG A 150 8.20 7.14 16.54
CA ARG A 150 9.19 6.44 15.74
C ARG A 150 10.45 6.18 16.55
N ASP A 151 10.93 4.96 16.45
CA ASP A 151 12.28 4.54 16.84
C ASP A 151 13.14 4.51 15.56
N PRO A 152 14.41 4.94 15.58
CA PRO A 152 15.34 4.73 14.47
C PRO A 152 15.37 3.32 13.88
N ASP A 153 15.07 2.28 14.68
CA ASP A 153 15.03 0.88 14.24
C ASP A 153 13.65 0.42 13.74
N ASP A 154 12.68 1.32 13.64
CA ASP A 154 11.31 0.99 13.27
C ASP A 154 11.19 0.58 11.79
N THR A 155 10.74 -0.63 11.53
CA THR A 155 10.66 -1.22 10.19
C THR A 155 9.25 -1.20 9.59
N ASP A 156 8.25 -0.66 10.30
CA ASP A 156 6.84 -0.74 9.90
C ASP A 156 6.26 0.63 9.58
N GLY A 157 5.82 0.86 8.35
CA GLY A 157 4.96 2.00 8.00
C GLY A 157 3.64 1.97 8.78
N ARG A 158 3.20 3.14 9.27
CA ARG A 158 1.96 3.28 10.06
C ARG A 158 1.22 4.54 9.65
N ALA A 159 0.02 4.36 9.11
CA ALA A 159 -0.81 5.44 8.55
C ALA A 159 -1.09 6.55 9.58
N ALA A 160 -1.35 6.14 10.82
CA ALA A 160 -1.65 7.03 11.94
C ALA A 160 -0.47 7.93 12.36
N ILE A 161 0.77 7.57 11.98
CA ILE A 161 2.00 8.20 12.46
C ILE A 161 2.74 8.91 11.32
N ASP A 162 2.93 8.22 10.18
CA ASP A 162 3.82 8.68 9.09
C ASP A 162 3.34 9.92 8.35
N PHE A 163 2.07 10.25 8.52
CA PHE A 163 1.45 11.39 7.85
C PHE A 163 0.99 12.46 8.83
N GLN A 164 1.48 12.41 10.08
CA GLN A 164 1.41 13.52 11.02
C GLN A 164 2.45 14.58 10.68
N PRO A 165 2.31 15.85 11.13
CA PRO A 165 3.28 16.92 10.83
C PRO A 165 4.73 16.55 11.13
N ASP A 166 4.96 15.81 12.21
CA ASP A 166 6.28 15.35 12.65
C ASP A 166 6.64 13.93 12.21
N MET A 167 5.77 13.27 11.44
CA MET A 167 5.91 11.88 11.00
C MET A 167 6.20 10.88 12.15
N GLY A 168 5.81 11.22 13.39
CA GLY A 168 6.05 10.40 14.57
C GLY A 168 7.40 10.59 15.24
N GLU A 169 8.26 11.49 14.76
CA GLU A 169 9.61 11.68 15.29
C GLU A 169 9.70 12.80 16.33
N ASP A 170 10.47 12.57 17.40
CA ASP A 170 10.61 13.50 18.52
C ASP A 170 11.47 14.73 18.21
N GLY A 171 11.23 15.81 18.96
CA GLY A 171 12.04 17.03 18.94
C GLY A 171 11.54 18.11 17.98
N ALA A 172 11.83 19.37 18.32
CA ALA A 172 11.35 20.54 17.57
C ALA A 172 11.85 20.59 16.12
N ALA A 173 13.01 19.99 15.83
CA ALA A 173 13.57 19.89 14.49
C ALA A 173 12.68 19.07 13.54
N ASN A 174 11.87 18.16 14.07
CA ASN A 174 11.01 17.28 13.29
C ASN A 174 9.60 17.82 13.10
N ALA A 175 9.23 18.97 13.68
CA ALA A 175 7.87 19.52 13.58
C ALA A 175 7.37 19.77 12.13
N ALA A 176 8.30 19.86 11.17
CA ALA A 176 8.02 20.04 9.74
C ALA A 176 8.39 18.82 8.88
N ALA A 177 8.63 17.64 9.48
CA ALA A 177 9.11 16.44 8.80
C ALA A 177 8.23 16.05 7.61
N LEU A 178 6.90 16.11 7.76
CA LEU A 178 5.98 15.80 6.67
C LEU A 178 6.09 16.78 5.51
N ASP A 179 6.32 18.06 5.79
CA ASP A 179 6.49 19.07 4.75
C ASP A 179 7.83 18.91 4.03
N GLU A 180 8.91 18.59 4.75
CA GLU A 180 10.18 18.18 4.16
C GLU A 180 9.99 16.96 3.23
N PHE A 181 9.28 15.94 3.70
CA PHE A 181 9.01 14.72 2.95
C PHE A 181 8.22 15.01 1.67
N LYS A 182 7.14 15.80 1.75
CA LYS A 182 6.37 16.28 0.57
C LYS A 182 7.26 17.02 -0.42
N ASN A 183 8.12 17.90 0.10
CA ASN A 183 8.97 18.77 -0.71
C ASN A 183 10.13 18.03 -1.39
N GLY A 184 10.50 16.84 -0.92
CA GLY A 184 11.46 15.96 -1.59
C GLY A 184 10.97 15.49 -2.96
N PHE A 185 9.66 15.32 -3.15
CA PHE A 185 9.07 14.84 -4.40
C PHE A 185 9.03 15.90 -5.50
N ALA A 186 9.33 15.49 -6.73
CA ALA A 186 9.01 16.25 -7.92
C ALA A 186 7.49 16.50 -8.03
N ALA A 187 7.07 17.54 -8.75
CA ALA A 187 5.65 17.84 -8.94
C ALA A 187 4.87 16.71 -9.65
N SER A 188 5.56 15.89 -10.45
CA SER A 188 5.02 14.69 -11.08
C SER A 188 5.46 13.40 -10.36
N GLY A 189 5.95 13.51 -9.14
CA GLY A 189 6.45 12.39 -8.35
C GLY A 189 5.34 11.43 -7.95
N SER A 190 5.71 10.19 -7.67
CA SER A 190 4.75 9.20 -7.16
C SER A 190 5.27 8.47 -5.93
N PHE A 191 4.34 8.09 -5.04
CA PHE A 191 4.61 7.18 -3.93
C PHE A 191 3.83 5.89 -4.16
N ARG A 192 4.56 4.80 -4.40
CA ARG A 192 4.00 3.49 -4.68
C ARG A 192 4.17 2.56 -3.48
N ILE A 193 3.05 2.10 -2.95
CA ILE A 193 3.01 1.19 -1.81
C ILE A 193 2.57 -0.16 -2.35
N TRP A 194 3.51 -1.08 -2.32
CA TRP A 194 3.37 -2.40 -2.89
C TRP A 194 3.26 -3.45 -1.80
N GLY A 195 2.31 -4.37 -1.96
CA GLY A 195 2.11 -5.47 -1.04
C GLY A 195 0.68 -5.97 -1.03
N CYS A 196 0.39 -6.84 -0.08
CA CYS A 196 -0.97 -7.19 0.28
C CYS A 196 -1.66 -5.96 0.89
N ASN A 197 -2.94 -5.75 0.63
CA ASN A 197 -3.76 -4.84 1.44
C ASN A 197 -4.99 -5.63 1.89
N ILE A 198 -4.75 -6.85 2.38
CA ILE A 198 -5.74 -7.93 2.38
C ILE A 198 -6.02 -8.53 3.76
N GLN A 199 -5.41 -7.97 4.80
CA GLN A 199 -5.48 -8.48 6.16
C GLN A 199 -5.89 -7.37 7.11
N ASP A 200 -6.86 -7.67 7.97
CA ASP A 200 -7.16 -6.83 9.12
C ASP A 200 -6.41 -7.38 10.33
N ILE A 201 -5.93 -6.47 11.19
CA ILE A 201 -5.27 -6.82 12.44
C ILE A 201 -6.28 -6.67 13.56
N VAL A 202 -6.57 -7.77 14.27
CA VAL A 202 -7.51 -7.77 15.39
C VAL A 202 -6.78 -8.05 16.70
N LEU A 203 -7.16 -7.36 17.78
CA LEU A 203 -6.56 -7.51 19.11
C LEU A 203 -7.45 -8.41 19.97
N THR A 204 -7.20 -9.72 19.95
CA THR A 204 -8.25 -10.69 20.34
C THR A 204 -7.93 -11.69 21.44
N ILE A 205 -6.66 -12.02 21.74
CA ILE A 205 -6.39 -13.13 22.67
C ILE A 205 -5.59 -12.63 23.88
N PRO A 206 -6.11 -12.74 25.12
CA PRO A 206 -5.25 -12.60 26.31
C PRO A 206 -4.11 -13.61 26.21
N ASP A 207 -2.87 -13.16 26.28
CA ASP A 207 -1.72 -14.06 26.33
C ASP A 207 -1.94 -15.09 27.46
N THR A 208 -1.49 -16.32 27.27
CA THR A 208 -1.85 -17.45 28.16
C THR A 208 -1.37 -17.16 29.58
N GLY A 209 -2.26 -16.65 30.45
CA GLY A 209 -1.94 -16.21 31.81
C GLY A 209 -1.69 -14.70 32.01
N GLY A 210 -1.87 -13.86 30.99
CA GLY A 210 -1.58 -12.41 31.03
C GLY A 210 -2.78 -11.49 30.69
N THR A 211 -2.63 -10.21 31.00
CA THR A 211 -3.56 -9.12 30.63
C THR A 211 -3.32 -8.58 29.22
N LEU A 212 -2.27 -9.03 28.54
CA LEU A 212 -1.85 -8.54 27.23
C LEU A 212 -2.70 -9.18 26.13
N LYS A 213 -3.26 -8.37 25.23
CA LYS A 213 -3.94 -8.85 24.02
C LYS A 213 -2.92 -9.16 22.93
N GLN A 214 -2.97 -10.34 22.34
CA GLN A 214 -2.21 -10.73 21.15
C GLN A 214 -2.86 -10.15 19.89
N ARG A 215 -2.02 -9.74 18.94
CA ARG A 215 -2.42 -9.35 17.58
C ARG A 215 -2.68 -10.62 16.77
N CYS A 216 -3.86 -10.72 16.21
CA CYS A 216 -4.28 -11.81 15.35
C CYS A 216 -4.60 -11.27 13.96
N LEU A 217 -4.42 -12.13 12.95
CA LEU A 217 -4.55 -11.78 11.55
C LEU A 217 -5.75 -12.51 10.96
N ILE A 218 -6.67 -11.78 10.35
CA ILE A 218 -7.83 -12.33 9.65
C ILE A 218 -7.86 -11.84 8.21
N MET A 219 -8.66 -12.49 7.35
CA MET A 219 -8.88 -11.98 6.00
C MET A 219 -9.67 -10.66 6.07
N SER A 220 -9.22 -9.66 5.28
CA SER A 220 -9.82 -8.33 5.33
C SER A 220 -11.32 -8.36 5.07
N THR A 221 -12.07 -7.72 5.95
CA THR A 221 -13.53 -7.63 5.90
C THR A 221 -13.98 -6.80 4.71
N VAL A 222 -13.21 -5.78 4.32
CA VAL A 222 -13.45 -5.02 3.08
C VAL A 222 -13.40 -5.94 1.86
N ARG A 223 -12.38 -6.82 1.78
CA ARG A 223 -12.28 -7.80 0.69
C ARG A 223 -13.53 -8.65 0.59
N GLN A 224 -14.02 -9.15 1.72
CA GLN A 224 -15.16 -10.06 1.79
C GLN A 224 -16.44 -9.36 1.35
N VAL A 225 -16.66 -8.14 1.84
CA VAL A 225 -17.82 -7.34 1.46
C VAL A 225 -17.78 -7.00 -0.03
N VAL A 226 -16.63 -6.57 -0.57
CA VAL A 226 -16.51 -6.26 -2.02
C VAL A 226 -16.67 -7.53 -2.87
N GLU A 227 -16.08 -8.66 -2.46
CA GLU A 227 -16.22 -9.92 -3.19
C GLU A 227 -17.69 -10.37 -3.25
N GLU A 228 -18.41 -10.34 -2.13
CA GLU A 228 -19.81 -10.77 -2.07
C GLU A 228 -20.78 -9.77 -2.72
N ALA A 229 -20.60 -8.47 -2.46
CA ALA A 229 -21.51 -7.43 -2.92
C ALA A 229 -21.29 -7.00 -4.37
N PHE A 230 -20.07 -7.16 -4.89
CA PHE A 230 -19.72 -6.72 -6.23
C PHE A 230 -19.30 -7.87 -7.13
N THR A 231 -18.18 -8.54 -6.80
CA THR A 231 -17.58 -9.54 -7.69
C THR A 231 -18.49 -10.74 -7.94
N ARG A 232 -19.02 -11.34 -6.87
CA ARG A 232 -19.91 -12.51 -6.96
C ARG A 232 -21.23 -12.15 -7.63
N GLN A 233 -21.78 -10.96 -7.38
CA GLN A 233 -22.99 -10.50 -8.07
C GLN A 233 -22.73 -10.38 -9.58
N LEU A 234 -21.61 -9.77 -9.98
CA LEU A 234 -21.22 -9.66 -11.38
C LEU A 234 -21.06 -11.01 -12.07
N ARG A 235 -20.54 -12.02 -11.35
CA ARG A 235 -20.39 -13.41 -11.84
C ARG A 235 -21.74 -14.14 -11.94
N LYS A 236 -22.61 -14.01 -10.94
CA LYS A 236 -23.95 -14.62 -10.91
C LYS A 236 -24.87 -14.08 -12.01
N GLY A 237 -24.70 -12.83 -12.43
CA GLY A 237 -25.55 -12.21 -13.44
C GLY A 237 -26.87 -11.68 -12.87
N GLY A 238 -27.89 -11.59 -13.72
CA GLY A 238 -29.21 -11.07 -13.33
C GLY A 238 -29.29 -9.54 -13.20
N THR A 239 -30.35 -9.07 -12.54
CA THR A 239 -30.68 -7.63 -12.44
C THR A 239 -29.61 -6.83 -11.70
N ILE A 240 -29.13 -7.33 -10.56
CA ILE A 240 -28.07 -6.68 -9.77
C ILE A 240 -26.78 -6.56 -10.61
N ALA A 241 -26.35 -7.62 -11.28
CA ALA A 241 -25.17 -7.56 -12.14
C ALA A 241 -25.32 -6.54 -13.27
N LYS A 242 -26.50 -6.44 -13.88
CA LYS A 242 -26.77 -5.45 -14.94
C LYS A 242 -26.63 -4.03 -14.41
N LEU A 243 -27.15 -3.75 -13.20
CA LEU A 243 -27.00 -2.46 -12.53
C LEU A 243 -25.53 -2.17 -12.22
N LEU A 244 -24.80 -3.13 -11.64
CA LEU A 244 -23.38 -2.96 -11.29
C LEU A 244 -22.48 -2.79 -12.52
N ARG A 245 -22.83 -3.35 -13.69
CA ARG A 245 -22.10 -3.16 -14.96
C ARG A 245 -22.36 -1.82 -15.62
N ASP A 246 -23.48 -1.15 -15.33
CA ASP A 246 -23.82 0.11 -15.99
C ASP A 246 -22.79 1.19 -15.66
N THR A 247 -22.02 1.60 -16.66
CA THR A 247 -20.94 2.58 -16.51
C THR A 247 -21.43 4.03 -16.58
N LYS A 248 -22.68 4.27 -17.01
CA LYS A 248 -23.19 5.63 -17.23
C LYS A 248 -23.71 6.27 -15.94
N LYS A 249 -24.26 5.47 -15.04
CA LYS A 249 -24.79 5.93 -13.74
C LYS A 249 -24.51 4.89 -12.66
N PRO A 250 -24.04 5.30 -11.47
CA PRO A 250 -24.01 4.39 -10.34
C PRO A 250 -25.45 3.91 -10.03
N PRO A 251 -25.64 2.65 -9.60
CA PRO A 251 -26.96 2.20 -9.17
C PRO A 251 -27.49 3.06 -8.02
N PRO A 252 -28.82 3.15 -7.84
CA PRO A 252 -29.41 3.84 -6.69
C PRO A 252 -28.81 3.32 -5.38
N GLY A 253 -28.50 4.22 -4.44
CA GLY A 253 -27.92 3.86 -3.15
C GLY A 253 -28.79 2.87 -2.36
N ASN A 254 -30.11 2.94 -2.51
CA ASN A 254 -31.07 2.02 -1.86
C ASN A 254 -31.17 0.62 -2.50
N THR A 255 -30.32 0.27 -3.47
CA THR A 255 -30.30 -1.07 -4.07
C THR A 255 -29.84 -2.10 -3.03
N ASN A 256 -30.71 -3.03 -2.66
CA ASN A 256 -30.39 -4.08 -1.69
C ASN A 256 -29.54 -5.20 -2.31
N ILE A 257 -28.42 -5.51 -1.65
CA ILE A 257 -27.43 -6.51 -2.07
C ILE A 257 -27.28 -7.56 -0.97
N PRO A 258 -27.45 -8.86 -1.28
CA PRO A 258 -27.16 -9.93 -0.33
C PRO A 258 -25.64 -10.15 -0.21
N ILE A 259 -25.15 -10.30 1.02
CA ILE A 259 -23.76 -10.54 1.37
C ILE A 259 -23.68 -11.88 2.13
N ASP A 260 -23.06 -12.89 1.51
CA ASP A 260 -22.96 -14.26 2.04
C ASP A 260 -21.69 -14.41 2.90
N MET A 261 -21.78 -13.99 4.16
CA MET A 261 -20.67 -14.02 5.10
C MET A 261 -20.31 -15.45 5.54
N ALA A 262 -21.27 -16.39 5.52
CA ALA A 262 -21.02 -17.81 5.73
C ALA A 262 -20.06 -18.37 4.66
N ASN A 263 -20.27 -18.02 3.39
CA ASN A 263 -19.34 -18.37 2.32
C ASN A 263 -17.94 -17.79 2.56
N GLN A 264 -17.83 -16.53 3.00
CA GLN A 264 -16.54 -15.89 3.27
C GLN A 264 -15.82 -16.47 4.48
N ILE A 265 -16.54 -16.87 5.53
CA ILE A 265 -15.96 -17.57 6.69
C ILE A 265 -15.51 -18.97 6.31
N SER A 266 -16.31 -19.69 5.50
CA SER A 266 -15.90 -20.99 4.97
C SER A 266 -14.64 -20.89 4.11
N LEU A 267 -14.54 -19.85 3.27
CA LEU A 267 -13.33 -19.58 2.47
C LEU A 267 -12.13 -19.28 3.37
N GLU A 268 -12.27 -18.41 4.36
CA GLU A 268 -11.16 -18.10 5.27
C GLU A 268 -10.68 -19.35 6.01
N ARG A 269 -11.59 -20.20 6.50
CA ARG A 269 -11.22 -21.47 7.12
C ARG A 269 -10.47 -22.41 6.19
N SER A 270 -10.87 -22.46 4.91
CA SER A 270 -10.16 -23.26 3.92
C SER A 270 -8.74 -22.75 3.71
N LEU A 271 -8.54 -21.43 3.68
CA LEU A 271 -7.22 -20.80 3.58
C LEU A 271 -6.38 -21.01 4.86
N GLN A 272 -6.99 -20.93 6.04
CA GLN A 272 -6.31 -21.23 7.31
C GLN A 272 -5.81 -22.69 7.39
N SER A 273 -6.45 -23.60 6.64
CA SER A 273 -6.09 -25.02 6.62
C SER A 273 -5.14 -25.38 5.47
N ASP A 274 -4.92 -24.45 4.53
CA ASP A 274 -4.07 -24.68 3.35
C ASP A 274 -2.60 -24.40 3.71
N PRO A 275 -1.73 -25.42 3.74
CA PRO A 275 -0.31 -25.23 4.05
C PRO A 275 0.42 -24.36 3.01
N HIS A 276 -0.19 -24.10 1.86
CA HIS A 276 0.34 -23.27 0.78
C HIS A 276 -0.28 -21.87 0.71
N ALA A 277 -1.33 -21.56 1.49
CA ALA A 277 -1.98 -20.25 1.49
C ALA A 277 -1.12 -19.12 2.11
N GLY A 278 0.10 -19.45 2.55
CA GLY A 278 1.05 -18.53 3.16
C GLY A 278 0.89 -18.47 4.68
N HIS A 279 1.99 -18.21 5.38
CA HIS A 279 1.99 -17.99 6.82
C HIS A 279 1.26 -16.67 7.11
N GLY A 280 0.11 -16.68 7.78
CA GLY A 280 -0.43 -15.40 8.26
C GLY A 280 -1.90 -15.28 8.65
N PHE A 281 -2.70 -16.35 8.73
CA PHE A 281 -4.03 -16.24 9.34
C PHE A 281 -4.06 -16.90 10.71
N THR A 282 -4.63 -16.21 11.69
CA THR A 282 -4.90 -16.80 13.00
C THR A 282 -6.05 -17.79 12.86
N HIS A 283 -5.79 -19.04 13.26
CA HIS A 283 -6.81 -20.08 13.20
C HIS A 283 -7.90 -19.83 14.25
N PHE A 284 -9.09 -19.43 13.78
CA PHE A 284 -10.26 -19.22 14.62
C PHE A 284 -11.39 -20.18 14.23
N PRO A 285 -12.14 -20.73 15.20
CA PRO A 285 -13.34 -21.50 14.89
C PRO A 285 -14.40 -20.58 14.25
N PRO A 286 -15.30 -21.10 13.39
CA PRO A 286 -16.28 -20.28 12.68
C PRO A 286 -17.13 -19.35 13.56
N PRO A 287 -17.68 -19.79 14.72
CA PRO A 287 -18.42 -18.89 15.62
C PRO A 287 -17.60 -17.67 16.04
N ARG A 288 -16.30 -17.86 16.29
CA ARG A 288 -15.40 -16.78 16.68
C ARG A 288 -15.12 -15.81 15.53
N LEU A 289 -15.00 -16.31 14.29
CA LEU A 289 -14.88 -15.44 13.11
C LEU A 289 -16.13 -14.58 12.90
N PHE A 290 -17.32 -15.12 13.17
CA PHE A 290 -18.54 -14.32 13.16
C PHE A 290 -18.53 -13.26 14.27
N GLU A 291 -18.19 -13.62 15.51
CA GLU A 291 -18.11 -12.65 16.62
C GLU A 291 -17.17 -11.49 16.30
N ILE A 292 -15.95 -11.80 15.82
CA ILE A 292 -14.95 -10.80 15.44
C ILE A 292 -15.51 -9.82 14.41
N ARG A 293 -16.21 -10.31 13.38
CA ARG A 293 -16.69 -9.44 12.29
C ARG A 293 -17.96 -8.66 12.63
N TYR A 294 -18.80 -9.20 13.50
CA TYR A 294 -20.15 -8.66 13.73
C TYR A 294 -20.28 -7.86 15.02
N ASP A 295 -19.60 -8.28 16.08
CA ASP A 295 -19.87 -7.80 17.44
C ASP A 295 -18.65 -7.18 18.14
N GLU A 296 -17.43 -7.45 17.66
CA GLU A 296 -16.25 -6.82 18.25
C GLU A 296 -16.07 -5.39 17.78
N ASP A 297 -16.09 -4.47 18.74
CA ASP A 297 -15.72 -3.08 18.51
C ASP A 297 -14.21 -2.97 18.55
N PHE A 298 -13.61 -2.78 17.37
CA PHE A 298 -12.19 -2.48 17.27
C PHE A 298 -12.03 -0.96 17.17
N PRO A 299 -11.17 -0.36 18.00
CA PRO A 299 -10.80 1.04 17.84
C PRO A 299 -10.39 1.29 16.38
N ASN A 300 -10.94 2.34 15.77
CA ASN A 300 -10.66 2.78 14.40
C ASN A 300 -11.24 1.91 13.26
N HIS A 301 -12.11 0.94 13.56
CA HIS A 301 -12.86 0.23 12.53
C HIS A 301 -14.37 0.53 12.58
N ALA A 302 -14.99 0.59 11.42
CA ALA A 302 -16.43 0.81 11.21
C ALA A 302 -17.23 -0.50 11.04
N TYR A 303 -16.72 -1.64 11.53
CA TYR A 303 -17.45 -2.92 11.49
C TYR A 303 -18.78 -2.83 12.22
N HIS A 304 -18.77 -2.23 13.41
CA HIS A 304 -19.86 -2.38 14.34
C HIS A 304 -21.19 -1.79 13.84
N PRO A 305 -21.27 -0.65 13.14
CA PRO A 305 -22.55 -0.20 12.56
C PRO A 305 -23.01 -1.03 11.36
N PHE A 306 -22.08 -1.51 10.53
CA PHE A 306 -22.43 -2.21 9.29
C PHE A 306 -22.93 -3.63 9.54
N PHE A 307 -22.40 -4.34 10.53
CA PHE A 307 -22.80 -5.72 10.85
C PHE A 307 -23.73 -5.86 12.06
N ARG A 308 -24.13 -4.75 12.70
CA ARG A 308 -24.98 -4.77 13.91
C ARG A 308 -26.31 -5.51 13.70
N GLY A 309 -26.75 -6.23 14.71
CA GLY A 309 -28.14 -6.69 14.84
C GLY A 309 -28.46 -7.94 14.02
N GLU A 310 -27.46 -8.62 13.49
CA GLU A 310 -27.62 -9.79 12.62
C GLU A 310 -27.71 -11.11 13.40
N ARG A 311 -28.00 -11.05 14.69
CA ARG A 311 -28.26 -12.26 15.49
C ARG A 311 -29.72 -12.67 15.35
N ASP A 312 -29.96 -13.97 15.14
CA ASP A 312 -31.29 -14.56 15.19
C ASP A 312 -31.82 -14.60 16.64
N ALA A 313 -33.08 -15.03 16.80
CA ALA A 313 -33.71 -15.15 18.12
C ALA A 313 -33.01 -16.14 19.07
N LYS A 314 -32.12 -17.00 18.55
CA LYS A 314 -31.29 -17.95 19.31
C LYS A 314 -29.88 -17.41 19.58
N GLY A 315 -29.59 -16.17 19.15
CA GLY A 315 -28.30 -15.55 19.29
C GLY A 315 -27.28 -15.96 18.23
N ASN A 316 -27.64 -16.72 17.18
CA ASN A 316 -26.69 -17.08 16.12
C ASN A 316 -26.57 -15.94 15.11
N PHE A 317 -25.36 -15.67 14.63
CA PHE A 317 -25.15 -14.72 13.54
C PHE A 317 -25.76 -15.23 12.22
N SER A 318 -26.44 -14.35 11.50
CA SER A 318 -26.94 -14.64 10.17
C SER A 318 -25.78 -14.85 9.21
N GLY A 319 -25.77 -16.01 8.54
CA GLY A 319 -24.79 -16.33 7.50
C GLY A 319 -24.93 -15.48 6.24
N VAL A 320 -26.11 -14.88 6.02
CA VAL A 320 -26.37 -13.98 4.88
C VAL A 320 -27.05 -12.72 5.41
N ILE A 321 -26.47 -11.57 5.11
CA ILE A 321 -27.02 -10.27 5.47
C ILE A 321 -27.44 -9.53 4.21
N THR A 322 -28.35 -8.57 4.32
CA THR A 322 -28.73 -7.70 3.20
C THR A 322 -28.42 -6.26 3.57
N ARG A 323 -27.74 -5.55 2.68
CA ARG A 323 -27.40 -4.13 2.85
C ARG A 323 -27.70 -3.36 1.58
N SER A 324 -28.06 -2.10 1.74
CA SER A 324 -28.15 -1.19 0.61
C SER A 324 -26.75 -0.96 0.03
N LEU A 325 -26.67 -0.69 -1.28
CA LEU A 325 -25.41 -0.36 -1.94
C LEU A 325 -24.75 0.88 -1.33
N SER A 326 -25.56 1.83 -0.83
CA SER A 326 -25.09 3.01 -0.11
C SER A 326 -24.35 2.63 1.18
N GLU A 327 -24.93 1.75 2.00
CA GLU A 327 -24.27 1.26 3.22
C GLU A 327 -22.99 0.49 2.91
N ILE A 328 -22.98 -0.32 1.85
CA ILE A 328 -21.79 -1.07 1.39
C ILE A 328 -20.67 -0.11 0.99
N VAL A 329 -20.98 0.88 0.14
CA VAL A 329 -20.01 1.86 -0.33
C VAL A 329 -19.52 2.73 0.84
N GLN A 330 -20.40 3.10 1.76
CA GLN A 330 -20.04 3.86 2.95
C GLN A 330 -19.12 3.06 3.87
N PHE A 331 -19.41 1.78 4.10
CA PHE A 331 -18.57 0.88 4.89
C PHE A 331 -17.16 0.78 4.28
N VAL A 332 -17.07 0.44 2.99
CA VAL A 332 -15.77 0.31 2.31
C VAL A 332 -15.01 1.64 2.33
N ALA A 333 -15.69 2.78 2.15
CA ALA A 333 -15.06 4.10 2.22
C ALA A 333 -14.49 4.38 3.63
N LYS A 334 -15.25 4.09 4.69
CA LYS A 334 -14.81 4.27 6.09
C LYS A 334 -13.60 3.40 6.42
N GLU A 335 -13.62 2.13 6.05
CA GLU A 335 -12.46 1.22 6.22
C GLU A 335 -11.27 1.62 5.34
N THR A 336 -11.51 2.38 4.26
CA THR A 336 -10.42 2.91 3.42
C THR A 336 -9.69 4.07 4.10
N LEU A 337 -10.38 4.90 4.89
CA LEU A 337 -9.80 6.10 5.52
C LEU A 337 -8.56 5.82 6.38
N PRO A 338 -8.53 4.82 7.28
CA PRO A 338 -7.34 4.56 8.11
C PRO A 338 -6.21 3.88 7.33
N THR A 339 -6.43 3.46 6.08
CA THR A 339 -5.40 2.71 5.35
C THR A 339 -4.22 3.59 5.00
N TYR A 340 -3.02 3.02 5.05
CA TYR A 340 -1.78 3.72 4.72
C TYR A 340 -1.79 4.36 3.34
N PHE A 341 -2.32 3.62 2.36
CA PHE A 341 -2.47 4.10 0.99
C PHE A 341 -3.35 5.36 0.91
N PHE A 342 -4.47 5.39 1.63
CA PHE A 342 -5.35 6.56 1.63
C PHE A 342 -4.75 7.73 2.42
N ALA A 343 -4.20 7.46 3.60
CA ALA A 343 -3.57 8.48 4.44
C ALA A 343 -2.41 9.17 3.69
N ALA A 344 -1.58 8.39 2.98
CA ALA A 344 -0.55 8.90 2.09
C ALA A 344 -1.14 9.83 1.02
N ALA A 345 -2.20 9.40 0.32
CA ALA A 345 -2.82 10.20 -0.74
C ALA A 345 -3.44 11.51 -0.20
N GLN A 346 -4.04 11.46 0.98
CA GLN A 346 -4.64 12.62 1.63
C GLN A 346 -3.57 13.63 2.08
N ALA A 347 -2.46 13.15 2.64
CA ALA A 347 -1.37 13.98 3.12
C ALA A 347 -0.53 14.55 1.97
N LEU A 348 -0.19 13.73 0.98
CA LEU A 348 0.70 14.06 -0.13
C LEU A 348 -0.08 14.59 -1.33
N LYS A 349 -0.85 15.67 -1.14
CA LYS A 349 -1.77 16.23 -2.16
C LYS A 349 -1.13 16.58 -3.51
N THR A 350 0.19 16.66 -3.61
CA THR A 350 0.92 16.94 -4.85
C THR A 350 1.59 15.71 -5.44
N VAL A 351 1.54 14.56 -4.78
CA VAL A 351 2.20 13.31 -5.18
C VAL A 351 1.12 12.31 -5.58
N THR A 352 1.32 11.61 -6.71
CA THR A 352 0.41 10.52 -7.09
C THR A 352 0.69 9.31 -6.21
N VAL A 353 -0.32 8.82 -5.49
CA VAL A 353 -0.17 7.63 -4.65
C VAL A 353 -0.76 6.41 -5.36
N VAL A 354 0.03 5.34 -5.43
CA VAL A 354 -0.33 4.10 -6.11
C VAL A 354 -0.25 2.94 -5.13
N GLY A 355 -1.26 2.09 -5.09
CA GLY A 355 -1.25 0.93 -4.20
C GLY A 355 -2.36 -0.06 -4.48
N GLY A 356 -2.34 -1.16 -3.74
CA GLY A 356 -3.48 -2.05 -3.65
C GLY A 356 -4.60 -1.37 -2.88
N ALA A 357 -5.78 -1.24 -3.49
CA ALA A 357 -6.95 -0.82 -2.74
C ALA A 357 -7.24 -1.81 -1.60
N PRO A 358 -7.88 -1.37 -0.50
CA PRO A 358 -8.27 -2.27 0.59
C PRO A 358 -9.00 -3.51 0.09
N GLY A 359 -8.56 -4.66 0.56
CA GLY A 359 -9.01 -5.98 0.15
C GLY A 359 -8.39 -6.54 -1.14
N THR A 360 -7.46 -5.82 -1.77
CA THR A 360 -6.69 -6.35 -2.91
C THR A 360 -5.31 -6.85 -2.47
N SER A 361 -4.69 -7.68 -3.31
CA SER A 361 -3.30 -8.11 -3.15
C SER A 361 -2.56 -7.88 -4.46
N ALA A 362 -1.35 -7.34 -4.37
CA ALA A 362 -0.39 -7.38 -5.45
C ALA A 362 0.40 -8.69 -5.38
N ASP A 363 0.60 -9.34 -6.52
CA ASP A 363 1.52 -10.47 -6.70
C ASP A 363 2.67 -10.02 -7.61
N ILE A 364 3.72 -10.82 -7.73
CA ILE A 364 4.85 -10.60 -8.63
C ILE A 364 4.73 -11.53 -9.84
N ASP A 365 4.76 -10.96 -11.04
CA ASP A 365 4.82 -11.72 -12.29
C ASP A 365 6.21 -12.33 -12.52
N SER A 366 6.32 -13.17 -13.55
CA SER A 366 7.59 -13.82 -13.91
C SER A 366 8.74 -12.86 -14.25
N THR A 367 8.46 -11.56 -14.43
CA THR A 367 9.45 -10.53 -14.71
C THR A 367 9.88 -9.76 -13.46
N GLY A 368 9.39 -10.16 -12.28
CA GLY A 368 9.68 -9.46 -11.03
C GLY A 368 8.90 -8.14 -10.91
N GLN A 369 7.89 -7.95 -11.77
CA GLN A 369 7.02 -6.79 -11.77
C GLN A 369 5.73 -7.17 -11.08
N GLN A 370 5.20 -6.27 -10.28
CA GLN A 370 3.98 -6.61 -9.56
C GLN A 370 2.75 -6.47 -10.45
N PHE A 371 1.65 -7.08 -10.05
CA PHE A 371 0.33 -6.89 -10.66
C PHE A 371 -0.78 -7.24 -9.68
N ILE A 372 -1.96 -6.63 -9.84
CA ILE A 372 -3.18 -7.17 -9.24
C ILE A 372 -3.60 -8.38 -10.07
N GLY A 373 -3.65 -9.55 -9.44
CA GLY A 373 -4.04 -10.79 -10.09
C GLY A 373 -5.38 -10.66 -10.82
N PRO A 374 -5.60 -11.31 -11.98
CA PRO A 374 -6.86 -11.23 -12.73
C PRO A 374 -8.10 -11.54 -11.88
N ALA A 375 -7.97 -12.45 -10.90
CA ALA A 375 -9.02 -12.79 -9.96
C ALA A 375 -9.48 -11.60 -9.09
N ARG A 376 -8.63 -10.58 -8.93
CA ARG A 376 -8.80 -9.39 -8.08
C ARG A 376 -9.13 -8.10 -8.85
N LEU A 377 -9.28 -8.20 -10.17
CA LEU A 377 -9.58 -7.04 -11.02
C LEU A 377 -10.97 -6.44 -10.71
N TYR A 378 -11.92 -7.24 -10.26
CA TYR A 378 -13.27 -6.75 -9.95
C TYR A 378 -13.28 -5.89 -8.68
N GLU A 379 -12.47 -6.25 -7.70
CA GLU A 379 -12.24 -5.46 -6.49
C GLU A 379 -11.63 -4.11 -6.86
N ALA A 380 -10.60 -4.07 -7.71
CA ALA A 380 -10.07 -2.80 -8.21
C ALA A 380 -11.12 -1.98 -8.97
N LYS A 381 -11.95 -2.63 -9.80
CA LYS A 381 -13.07 -1.97 -10.53
C LYS A 381 -14.14 -1.40 -9.59
N PHE A 382 -14.36 -1.99 -8.41
CA PHE A 382 -15.24 -1.41 -7.40
C PHE A 382 -14.74 -0.02 -7.00
N PHE A 383 -13.45 0.10 -6.68
CA PHE A 383 -12.85 1.39 -6.31
C PHE A 383 -12.90 2.40 -7.45
N GLY A 384 -12.64 1.96 -8.69
CA GLY A 384 -12.78 2.87 -9.83
C GLY A 384 -14.21 3.34 -10.07
N LYS A 385 -15.21 2.47 -9.87
CA LYS A 385 -16.62 2.79 -10.08
C LYS A 385 -17.18 3.72 -9.00
N PHE A 386 -16.92 3.43 -7.73
CA PHE A 386 -17.59 4.11 -6.61
C PHE A 386 -16.76 5.22 -5.97
N PHE A 387 -15.45 5.17 -6.15
CA PHE A 387 -14.53 6.15 -5.56
C PHE A 387 -13.76 6.95 -6.60
N GLY A 388 -13.88 6.65 -7.89
CA GLY A 388 -13.18 7.38 -8.94
C GLY A 388 -11.67 7.16 -8.95
N ALA A 389 -11.17 6.14 -8.26
CA ALA A 389 -9.77 5.74 -8.37
C ALA A 389 -9.48 5.27 -9.80
N SER A 390 -8.41 5.76 -10.44
CA SER A 390 -8.01 5.15 -11.71
C SER A 390 -7.45 3.76 -11.43
N ILE A 391 -7.78 2.79 -12.28
CA ILE A 391 -7.14 1.47 -12.30
C ILE A 391 -6.26 1.23 -13.53
N ASN A 392 -6.07 2.30 -14.30
CA ASN A 392 -5.23 2.30 -15.48
C ASN A 392 -4.03 3.17 -15.21
N ASP A 393 -2.83 2.60 -15.39
CA ASP A 393 -1.60 3.36 -15.41
C ASP A 393 -1.39 3.83 -16.86
N PRO A 394 -1.54 5.12 -17.18
CA PRO A 394 -1.44 5.61 -18.56
C PRO A 394 -0.06 5.38 -19.17
N ASP A 395 0.96 5.15 -18.35
CA ASP A 395 2.34 5.00 -18.78
C ASP A 395 2.83 3.54 -18.77
N ALA A 396 2.02 2.61 -18.26
CA ALA A 396 2.39 1.20 -18.17
C ALA A 396 2.31 0.50 -19.53
N ALA A 397 3.38 -0.23 -19.85
CA ALA A 397 3.39 -1.13 -21.01
C ALA A 397 2.42 -2.32 -20.83
N VAL A 398 2.21 -2.75 -19.58
CA VAL A 398 1.28 -3.79 -19.19
C VAL A 398 0.41 -3.25 -18.07
N GLN A 399 -0.91 -3.24 -18.26
CA GLN A 399 -1.83 -2.83 -17.23
C GLN A 399 -1.83 -3.82 -16.08
N ARG A 400 -1.62 -3.30 -14.87
CA ARG A 400 -1.48 -4.08 -13.63
C ARG A 400 -2.57 -3.79 -12.61
N HIS A 401 -3.48 -2.90 -12.97
CA HIS A 401 -4.76 -2.67 -12.30
C HIS A 401 -4.70 -2.18 -10.85
N TYR A 402 -3.63 -1.49 -10.45
CA TYR A 402 -3.54 -0.82 -9.15
C TYR A 402 -4.57 0.29 -8.98
N ALA A 403 -4.89 0.64 -7.74
CA ALA A 403 -5.60 1.89 -7.49
C ALA A 403 -4.61 3.05 -7.52
N PHE A 404 -4.92 4.04 -8.37
CA PHE A 404 -4.26 5.32 -8.44
C PHE A 404 -5.17 6.33 -7.75
N LEU A 405 -4.71 6.84 -6.61
CA LEU A 405 -5.24 8.06 -6.02
C LEU A 405 -4.34 9.18 -6.51
N ASP A 406 -4.70 9.72 -7.67
CA ASP A 406 -4.00 10.84 -8.26
C ASP A 406 -4.28 12.13 -7.49
N ASN A 407 -3.29 13.03 -7.53
CA ASN A 407 -3.42 14.39 -6.98
C ASN A 407 -4.41 15.27 -7.77
N GLN A 408 -4.81 14.84 -8.96
CA GLN A 408 -5.69 15.56 -9.88
C GLN A 408 -7.14 15.05 -9.84
N GLY A 409 -7.38 13.85 -9.32
CA GLY A 409 -8.70 13.25 -9.33
C GLY A 409 -9.50 13.57 -8.07
N ASN A 410 -10.80 13.44 -8.22
CA ASN A 410 -11.75 13.54 -7.12
C ASN A 410 -11.70 12.31 -6.20
N ALA A 411 -10.73 11.39 -6.30
CA ALA A 411 -10.82 10.10 -5.62
C ALA A 411 -10.78 10.23 -4.09
N VAL A 412 -9.80 10.95 -3.54
CA VAL A 412 -9.73 11.25 -2.09
C VAL A 412 -11.00 11.95 -1.62
N LYS A 413 -11.45 12.98 -2.34
CA LYS A 413 -12.68 13.71 -2.04
C LYS A 413 -13.92 12.81 -2.09
N THR A 414 -13.99 11.91 -3.07
CA THR A 414 -15.11 10.98 -3.25
C THR A 414 -15.12 9.97 -2.12
N ILE A 415 -13.98 9.41 -1.72
CA ILE A 415 -13.92 8.48 -0.58
C ILE A 415 -14.39 9.20 0.71
N LEU A 416 -13.94 10.43 0.96
CA LEU A 416 -14.41 11.23 2.10
C LEU A 416 -15.92 11.48 2.04
N ASP A 417 -16.45 11.86 0.88
CA ASP A 417 -17.90 12.05 0.66
C ASP A 417 -18.67 10.74 0.88
N ARG A 418 -18.20 9.63 0.32
CA ARG A 418 -18.83 8.31 0.47
C ARG A 418 -18.77 7.80 1.90
N ALA A 419 -17.69 8.07 2.63
CA ALA A 419 -17.59 7.72 4.04
C ALA A 419 -18.62 8.51 4.88
N ALA A 420 -18.84 9.79 4.56
CA ALA A 420 -19.81 10.63 5.24
C ALA A 420 -21.27 10.28 4.86
N ASN A 421 -21.54 10.18 3.57
CA ASN A 421 -22.90 10.27 3.01
C ASN A 421 -23.36 9.01 2.28
N GLY A 422 -22.47 8.04 2.02
CA GLY A 422 -22.76 6.89 1.17
C GLY A 422 -23.05 7.29 -0.29
N LEU A 423 -23.83 6.46 -0.97
CA LEU A 423 -24.38 6.77 -2.30
C LEU A 423 -25.73 7.50 -2.17
N PRO A 424 -26.04 8.41 -3.11
CA PRO A 424 -27.33 9.08 -3.19
C PRO A 424 -28.50 8.15 -3.54
#